data_AF-A0A699GNX9-F1
#
_entry.id   AF-A0A699GNX9-F1
#
_cell.length_a   1.000
_cell.length_b   1.000
_cell.length_c   1.000
_cell.angle_alpha   90.00
_cell.angle_beta   90.00
_cell.angle_gamma   90.00
#
_symmetry.space_group_name_H-M   'P 1'
#
loop_
_entity.id
_entity.type
_entity.pdbx_description
1 polymer ?
#
loop_
_entity_poly.entity_id
_entity_poly.type
_entity_poly.pdbx_seq_one_letter_code
_entity_poly.pdbx_strand_id
1 'polypeptide(L)'
;MSLTGAVSRWLRNKPSGLIKTWEDLKAKFLSKYCLPARTAKKIKEINNFQQEPYETLYQAWERFKELLMKCPQHYLTKMQEVILFYNGLEVPTRKILDSKGAIPTKTAVDAKVAIQ
;
A
#
# COMPACT_ATOMS: atom_id res chain seq x y z
N MET A 1 25.09 -6.14 -9.07
CA MET A 1 24.42 -5.78 -10.34
C MET A 1 23.30 -4.80 -10.03
N SER A 2 23.27 -3.62 -10.64
CA SER A 2 22.18 -2.65 -10.44
C SER A 2 20.93 -3.05 -11.22
N LEU A 3 19.75 -2.63 -10.74
CA LEU A 3 18.49 -2.76 -11.47
C LEU A 3 18.61 -2.17 -12.89
N THR A 4 19.36 -1.08 -13.03
CA THR A 4 19.64 -0.39 -14.29
C THR A 4 20.26 -1.33 -15.33
N GLY A 5 21.28 -2.10 -14.97
CA GLY A 5 21.96 -3.01 -15.92
C GLY A 5 21.06 -4.16 -16.38
N ALA A 6 20.22 -4.69 -15.49
CA ALA A 6 19.25 -5.74 -15.82
C ALA A 6 18.13 -5.23 -16.74
N VAL A 7 17.64 -4.00 -16.50
CA VAL A 7 16.60 -3.36 -17.29
C VAL A 7 17.10 -2.99 -18.68
N SER A 8 18.29 -2.40 -18.81
CA SER A 8 18.86 -2.07 -20.12
C SER A 8 19.09 -3.31 -20.99
N ARG A 9 19.53 -4.43 -20.40
CA ARG A 9 19.72 -5.69 -21.13
C ARG A 9 18.39 -6.27 -21.59
N TRP A 10 17.36 -6.22 -20.76
CA TRP A 10 16.02 -6.67 -21.13
C TRP A 10 15.38 -5.83 -22.23
N LEU A 11 15.52 -4.51 -22.15
CA LEU A 11 14.96 -3.60 -23.16
C LEU A 11 15.62 -3.84 -24.52
N ARG A 12 16.95 -4.04 -24.55
CA ARG A 12 17.69 -4.36 -25.79
C ARG A 12 17.35 -5.73 -26.38
N ASN A 13 17.03 -6.72 -25.54
CA ASN A 13 16.71 -8.08 -25.99
C ASN A 13 15.22 -8.26 -26.35
N LYS A 14 14.39 -7.20 -26.31
CA LYS A 14 13.00 -7.29 -26.75
C LYS A 14 12.92 -7.17 -28.28
N PRO A 15 12.14 -8.03 -28.97
CA PRO A 15 11.91 -7.89 -30.41
C PRO A 15 11.35 -6.51 -30.74
N SER A 16 11.93 -5.86 -31.75
CA SER A 16 11.45 -4.59 -32.29
C SER A 16 9.99 -4.73 -32.74
N GLY A 17 9.11 -3.85 -32.25
CA GLY A 17 7.67 -3.85 -32.60
C GLY A 17 6.72 -4.38 -31.53
N LEU A 18 7.23 -4.95 -30.43
CA LEU A 18 6.39 -5.40 -29.30
C LEU A 18 6.00 -4.26 -28.33
N ILE A 19 6.76 -3.17 -28.28
CA ILE A 19 6.46 -2.02 -27.42
C ILE A 19 6.22 -0.86 -28.38
N LYS A 20 4.95 -0.50 -28.57
CA LYS A 20 4.56 0.58 -29.50
C LYS A 20 4.15 1.84 -28.74
N THR A 21 3.78 1.69 -27.47
CA THR A 21 3.34 2.77 -26.61
C THR A 21 4.09 2.75 -25.28
N TRP A 22 4.07 3.90 -24.59
CA TRP A 22 4.56 3.98 -23.21
C TRP A 22 3.83 3.01 -22.28
N GLU A 23 2.53 2.78 -22.50
CA GLU A 23 1.75 1.87 -21.65
C GLU A 23 2.11 0.39 -21.88
N ASP A 24 2.43 -0.01 -23.12
CA ASP A 24 2.98 -1.35 -23.39
C ASP A 24 4.30 -1.57 -22.66
N LEU A 25 5.17 -0.54 -22.66
CA LEU A 25 6.46 -0.60 -21.98
C LEU A 25 6.27 -0.76 -20.47
N LYS A 26 5.40 0.09 -19.89
CA LYS A 26 5.08 0.09 -18.47
C LYS A 26 4.47 -1.25 -18.04
N ALA A 27 3.49 -1.77 -18.77
CA ALA A 27 2.86 -3.05 -18.47
C ALA A 27 3.85 -4.22 -18.51
N LYS A 28 4.73 -4.26 -19.52
CA LYS A 28 5.74 -5.32 -19.67
C LYS A 28 6.88 -5.21 -18.66
N PHE A 29 7.24 -3.98 -18.27
CA PHE A 29 8.21 -3.72 -17.22
C PHE A 29 7.67 -4.20 -15.87
N LEU A 30 6.43 -3.81 -15.55
CA LEU A 30 5.74 -4.24 -14.35
C LEU A 30 5.62 -5.77 -14.33
N SER A 31 5.18 -6.43 -15.41
CA SER A 31 5.04 -7.88 -15.40
C SER A 31 6.37 -8.64 -15.18
N LYS A 32 7.48 -8.11 -15.70
CA LYS A 32 8.79 -8.77 -15.58
C LYS A 32 9.51 -8.49 -14.27
N TYR A 33 9.45 -7.25 -13.78
CA TYR A 33 10.24 -6.80 -12.63
C TYR A 33 9.42 -6.61 -11.36
N CYS A 34 8.13 -6.34 -11.50
CA CYS A 34 7.20 -6.16 -10.41
C CYS A 34 6.22 -7.33 -10.42
N LEU A 35 6.62 -8.50 -9.90
CA LEU A 35 5.82 -9.73 -9.91
C LEU A 35 4.35 -9.44 -9.53
N PRO A 36 3.42 -9.35 -10.51
CA PRO A 36 2.11 -8.75 -10.28
C PRO A 36 1.32 -9.51 -9.21
N ALA A 37 1.49 -10.84 -9.17
CA ALA A 37 0.87 -11.71 -8.17
C ALA A 37 1.40 -11.46 -6.74
N ARG A 38 2.69 -11.18 -6.56
CA ARG A 38 3.26 -10.89 -5.22
C ARG A 38 2.82 -9.51 -4.72
N THR A 39 2.77 -8.53 -5.62
CA THR A 39 2.25 -7.20 -5.32
C THR A 39 0.74 -7.24 -5.05
N ALA A 40 -0.02 -7.98 -5.85
CA ALA A 40 -1.47 -8.13 -5.68
C ALA A 40 -1.83 -8.81 -4.34
N LYS A 41 -1.09 -9.84 -3.92
CA LYS A 41 -1.31 -10.47 -2.60
C LYS A 41 -1.12 -9.46 -1.47
N LYS A 42 -0.04 -8.68 -1.50
CA LYS A 42 0.24 -7.67 -0.46
C LYS A 42 -0.76 -6.52 -0.48
N ILE A 43 -1.16 -6.04 -1.66
CA ILE A 43 -2.24 -5.04 -1.80
C ILE A 43 -3.55 -5.59 -1.22
N LYS A 44 -3.86 -6.87 -1.46
CA LYS A 44 -5.04 -7.52 -0.87
C LYS A 44 -4.95 -7.59 0.66
N GLU A 45 -3.78 -7.89 1.22
CA GLU A 45 -3.55 -7.88 2.68
C GLU A 45 -3.76 -6.47 3.27
N ILE A 46 -3.29 -5.42 2.60
CA ILE A 46 -3.52 -4.02 3.00
C ILE A 46 -5.00 -3.66 2.95
N ASN A 47 -5.69 -4.00 1.85
CA ASN A 47 -7.10 -3.66 1.64
C ASN A 47 -8.04 -4.41 2.59
N ASN A 48 -7.65 -5.62 2.99
CA ASN A 48 -8.41 -6.47 3.90
C ASN A 48 -7.89 -6.38 5.34
N PHE A 49 -7.12 -5.34 5.67
CA PHE A 49 -6.62 -5.16 7.03
C PHE A 49 -7.79 -5.13 8.01
N GLN A 50 -7.67 -5.92 9.07
CA GLN A 50 -8.60 -5.94 10.20
C GLN A 50 -7.78 -6.00 11.49
N GLN A 51 -8.21 -5.22 12.48
CA GLN A 51 -7.70 -5.31 13.84
C GLN A 51 -7.93 -6.72 14.37
N GLU A 52 -6.90 -7.33 14.96
CA GLU A 52 -7.01 -8.65 15.55
C GLU A 52 -7.68 -8.57 16.94
N PRO A 53 -8.37 -9.63 17.39
CA PRO A 53 -8.94 -9.66 18.73
C PRO A 53 -7.86 -9.38 19.79
N TYR A 54 -8.18 -8.54 20.77
CA TYR A 54 -7.28 -8.13 21.86
C TYR A 54 -6.06 -7.30 21.43
N GLU A 55 -5.94 -6.96 20.15
CA GLU A 55 -4.90 -6.04 19.65
C GLU A 55 -5.23 -4.61 20.09
N THR A 56 -4.25 -3.90 20.64
CA THR A 56 -4.42 -2.46 20.94
C THR A 56 -4.39 -1.63 19.65
N LEU A 57 -4.93 -0.41 19.69
CA LEU A 57 -4.88 0.53 18.55
C LEU A 57 -3.44 0.73 18.04
N TYR A 58 -2.49 0.86 18.95
CA TYR A 58 -1.08 1.08 18.63
C TYR A 58 -0.48 -0.14 17.92
N GLN A 59 -0.71 -1.35 18.43
CA GLN A 59 -0.23 -2.59 17.80
C GLN A 59 -0.82 -2.77 16.39
N ALA A 60 -2.13 -2.52 16.24
CA ALA A 60 -2.79 -2.56 14.94
C ALA A 60 -2.16 -1.57 13.95
N TRP A 61 -1.84 -0.35 14.42
CA TRP A 61 -1.20 0.66 13.59
C TRP A 61 0.22 0.28 13.16
N GLU A 62 1.05 -0.25 14.07
CA GLU A 62 2.39 -0.74 13.73
C GLU A 62 2.31 -1.87 12.69
N ARG A 63 1.40 -2.84 12.87
CA ARG A 63 1.19 -3.93 11.91
C ARG A 63 0.73 -3.42 10.54
N PHE A 64 -0.16 -2.44 10.50
CA PHE A 64 -0.58 -1.80 9.26
C PHE A 64 0.58 -1.09 8.54
N LYS A 65 1.42 -0.34 9.28
CA LYS A 65 2.62 0.30 8.72
C LYS A 65 3.60 -0.72 8.17
N GLU A 66 3.79 -1.86 8.82
CA GLU A 66 4.63 -2.94 8.30
C GLU A 66 4.12 -3.46 6.96
N LEU A 67 2.80 -3.62 6.78
CA LEU A 67 2.21 -4.04 5.51
C LEU A 67 2.50 -3.04 4.39
N LEU A 68 2.37 -1.73 4.67
CA LEU A 68 2.73 -0.66 3.74
C LEU A 68 4.21 -0.70 3.36
N MET A 69 5.12 -0.84 4.35
CA MET A 69 6.57 -0.95 4.11
C MET A 69 6.94 -2.17 3.26
N LYS A 70 6.25 -3.29 3.45
CA LYS A 70 6.45 -4.53 2.66
C LYS A 70 5.95 -4.38 1.22
N CYS A 71 5.17 -3.34 0.89
CA CYS A 71 4.58 -3.12 -0.42
C CYS A 71 4.69 -1.64 -0.89
N PRO A 72 5.90 -1.09 -1.13
CA PRO A 72 6.07 0.33 -1.48
C PRO A 72 5.36 0.76 -2.77
N GLN A 73 4.94 -0.19 -3.61
CA GLN A 73 4.12 0.02 -4.80
C GLN A 73 2.62 -0.14 -4.52
N HIS A 74 2.13 0.16 -3.30
CA HIS A 74 0.71 0.03 -2.97
C HIS A 74 -0.17 1.13 -3.60
N TYR A 75 0.43 2.21 -4.14
CA TYR A 75 -0.24 3.32 -4.83
C TYR A 75 -1.35 4.03 -4.03
N LEU A 76 -1.35 3.88 -2.71
CA LEU A 76 -2.31 4.56 -1.83
C LEU A 76 -1.79 5.96 -1.51
N THR A 77 -2.70 6.93 -1.49
CA THR A 77 -2.44 8.24 -0.90
C THR A 77 -2.43 8.12 0.64
N LYS A 78 -1.79 9.08 1.32
CA LYS A 78 -1.78 9.12 2.80
C LYS A 78 -3.18 9.10 3.42
N MET A 79 -4.18 9.69 2.77
CA MET A 79 -5.56 9.68 3.26
C MET A 79 -6.22 8.31 3.05
N GLN A 80 -5.96 7.64 1.94
CA GLN A 80 -6.45 6.28 1.70
C GLN A 80 -5.87 5.29 2.71
N GLU A 81 -4.60 5.42 3.09
CA GLU A 81 -3.99 4.64 4.18
C GLU A 81 -4.78 4.80 5.49
N VAL A 82 -5.08 6.04 5.87
CA VAL A 82 -5.82 6.36 7.10
C VAL A 82 -7.24 5.79 7.07
N ILE A 83 -7.96 5.97 5.96
CA ILE A 83 -9.34 5.46 5.80
C ILE A 83 -9.35 3.92 5.84
N LEU A 84 -8.42 3.27 5.14
CA LEU A 84 -8.30 1.80 5.15
C LEU A 84 -8.03 1.27 6.55
N PHE A 85 -7.07 1.88 7.26
CA PHE A 85 -6.79 1.52 8.64
C PHE A 85 -8.01 1.70 9.54
N TYR A 86 -8.65 2.87 9.50
CA TYR A 86 -9.84 3.19 10.28
C TYR A 86 -10.99 2.20 10.04
N ASN A 87 -11.23 1.83 8.78
CA ASN A 87 -12.29 0.86 8.42
C ASN A 87 -11.99 -0.56 8.92
N GLY A 88 -10.71 -0.91 9.06
CA GLY A 88 -10.28 -2.21 9.60
C GLY A 88 -10.37 -2.33 11.12
N LEU A 89 -10.60 -1.24 11.85
CA LEU A 89 -10.65 -1.25 13.32
C LEU A 89 -11.95 -1.84 13.87
N GLU A 90 -11.86 -2.46 15.04
CA GLU A 90 -13.04 -2.85 15.82
C GLU A 90 -13.85 -1.62 16.26
N VAL A 91 -15.16 -1.81 16.47
CA VAL A 91 -16.07 -0.73 16.86
C VAL A 91 -15.64 -0.01 18.15
N PRO A 92 -15.20 -0.70 19.23
CA PRO A 92 -14.73 -0.02 20.43
C PRO A 92 -13.51 0.86 20.16
N THR A 93 -12.55 0.37 19.36
CA THR A 93 -11.34 1.09 19.00
C THR A 93 -11.64 2.33 18.16
N ARG A 94 -12.59 2.23 17.21
CA ARG A 94 -13.05 3.40 16.44
C ARG A 94 -13.66 4.47 17.32
N LYS A 95 -14.48 4.10 18.30
CA LYS A 95 -15.07 5.06 19.25
C LYS A 95 -14.01 5.83 20.04
N ILE A 96 -12.89 5.20 20.38
CA ILE A 96 -11.76 5.86 21.05
C ILE A 96 -11.09 6.89 20.13
N LEU A 97 -10.98 6.58 18.84
CA LEU A 97 -10.46 7.52 17.83
C LEU A 97 -11.43 8.67 17.57
N ASP A 98 -12.72 8.38 17.44
CA ASP A 98 -13.76 9.38 17.16
C ASP A 98 -13.94 10.36 18.32
N SER A 99 -13.73 9.94 19.57
CA SER A 99 -13.75 10.84 20.73
C SER A 99 -12.62 11.88 20.70
N LYS A 100 -11.52 11.60 19.99
CA LYS A 100 -10.44 12.55 19.71
C LYS A 100 -10.71 13.40 18.46
N GLY A 101 -11.88 13.26 17.83
CA GLY A 101 -12.33 13.95 16.64
C GLY A 101 -12.39 13.02 15.43
N ALA A 102 -13.52 13.05 14.70
CA ALA A 102 -13.84 12.13 13.62
C ALA A 102 -12.72 12.05 12.56
N ILE A 103 -12.12 10.86 12.45
CA ILE A 103 -11.05 10.59 11.47
C ILE A 103 -11.47 10.85 10.02
N PRO A 104 -12.72 10.52 9.57
CA PRO A 104 -13.16 10.80 8.21
C PRO A 104 -13.16 12.28 7.83
N THR A 105 -13.16 13.20 8.80
CA THR A 105 -13.21 14.65 8.57
C THR A 105 -11.87 15.35 8.79
N LYS A 106 -10.82 14.62 9.18
CA LYS A 106 -9.49 15.16 9.47
C LYS A 106 -8.55 15.08 8.27
N THR A 107 -7.55 15.96 8.22
CA THR A 107 -6.45 15.81 7.28
C THR A 107 -5.64 14.55 7.61
N ALA A 108 -4.97 13.96 6.63
CA ALA A 108 -4.15 12.76 6.85
C ALA A 108 -3.02 12.96 7.88
N VAL A 109 -2.60 14.21 8.12
CA VAL A 109 -1.61 14.55 9.14
C VAL A 109 -2.24 14.47 10.53
N ASP A 110 -3.37 15.14 10.73
CA ASP A 110 -4.05 15.19 12.04
C ASP A 110 -4.61 13.82 12.44
N ALA A 111 -5.05 13.02 11.47
CA ALA A 111 -5.49 11.66 11.70
C ALA A 111 -4.33 10.75 12.15
N LYS A 112 -3.14 10.89 11.56
CA LYS A 112 -1.95 10.12 11.97
C LYS A 112 -1.49 10.49 13.38
N VAL A 113 -1.60 11.76 13.77
CA VAL A 113 -1.32 12.20 15.15
C VAL A 113 -2.32 11.59 16.13
N ALA A 114 -3.60 11.48 15.77
CA ALA A 114 -4.62 10.90 16.65
C ALA A 114 -4.47 9.40 16.90
N ILE A 115 -3.77 8.70 15.99
CA ILE A 115 -3.49 7.25 16.06
C ILE A 115 -2.24 6.95 16.92
N GLN A 116 -1.32 7.91 17.05
CA GLN A 116 -0.11 7.81 17.88
C GLN A 116 -0.38 8.17 19.34
#